data_AF-A0A6M3KCK9-F1
#
_entry.id   AF-A0A6M3KCK9-F1
#
_cell.length_a   1.000
_cell.length_b   1.000
_cell.length_c   1.000
_cell.angle_alpha   90.00
_cell.angle_beta   90.00
_cell.angle_gamma   90.00
#
_symmetry.space_group_name_H-M   'P 1'
#
loop_
_entity.id
_entity.type
_entity.pdbx_description
1 polymer ?
#
loop_
_entity_poly.entity_id
_entity_poly.type
_entity_poly.pdbx_seq_one_letter_code
_entity_poly.pdbx_strand_id
1 'polypeptide(L)' 'MNYELSISDQNRQAHIDIENDIQKQGNGLFTFIIRVNNGNIVDYNVVEYTNASKYLVLKKIVIEEFIVVEKRKLSF' A
#
# COMPACT_ATOMS: atom_id res chain seq x y z
N MET A 1 27.70 22.32 3.26
CA MET A 1 28.46 21.18 2.72
C MET A 1 27.78 20.79 1.42
N ASN A 2 28.42 21.05 0.28
CA ASN A 2 27.90 20.62 -1.02
C ASN A 2 28.42 19.21 -1.27
N TYR A 3 27.64 18.21 -0.91
CA TYR A 3 27.93 16.84 -1.32
C TYR A 3 27.52 16.72 -2.79
N GLU A 4 28.51 16.69 -3.68
CA GLU A 4 28.27 16.30 -5.07
C GLU A 4 28.10 14.77 -5.09
N LEU A 5 26.87 14.33 -4.81
CA LEU A 5 26.47 12.93 -4.95
C LEU A 5 26.34 12.64 -6.44
N SER A 6 27.37 12.02 -7.02
CA SER A 6 27.32 11.47 -8.37
C SER A 6 26.45 10.19 -8.38
N ILE A 7 25.13 10.40 -8.36
CA ILE A 7 24.17 9.30 -8.49
C ILE A 7 24.18 8.87 -9.96
N SER A 8 24.44 7.59 -10.20
CA SER A 8 24.23 6.96 -11.52
C SER A 8 22.82 7.26 -12.02
N ASP A 9 22.65 7.58 -13.30
CA ASP A 9 21.31 7.80 -13.89
C ASP A 9 20.35 6.63 -13.61
N GLN A 10 20.88 5.41 -13.52
CA GLN A 10 20.11 4.19 -13.22
C GLN A 10 19.52 4.19 -11.80
N ASN A 11 20.18 4.87 -10.85
CA ASN A 11 19.75 4.96 -9.46
C ASN A 11 18.96 6.24 -9.17
N ARG A 12 18.93 7.20 -10.10
CA ARG A 12 18.34 8.53 -9.87
C ARG A 12 16.90 8.44 -9.39
N GLN A 13 16.08 7.62 -10.05
CA GLN A 13 14.68 7.47 -9.68
C GLN A 13 14.52 6.84 -8.30
N ALA A 14 15.24 5.75 -8.02
CA ALA A 14 15.19 5.09 -6.72
C ALA A 14 15.58 6.02 -5.57
N HIS A 15 16.57 6.89 -5.77
CA HIS A 15 16.92 7.92 -4.79
C HIS A 15 15.78 8.92 -4.56
N ILE A 16 15.18 9.44 -5.64
CA ILE A 16 14.04 10.37 -5.53
C ILE A 16 12.88 9.73 -4.78
N ASP A 17 12.57 8.47 -5.06
CA ASP A 17 11.47 7.75 -4.44
C ASP A 17 11.71 7.55 -2.93
N ILE A 18 12.92 7.10 -2.56
CA ILE A 18 13.33 6.94 -1.15
C ILE A 18 13.24 8.28 -0.41
N GLU A 19 13.76 9.36 -1.01
CA GLU A 19 13.77 10.67 -0.35
C GLU A 19 12.35 11.23 -0.16
N ASN A 20 11.49 11.08 -1.18
CA ASN A 20 10.08 11.44 -1.06
C ASN A 20 9.37 10.67 0.05
N ASP A 21 9.69 9.39 0.22
CA ASP A 21 9.07 8.56 1.27
C ASP A 21 9.59 8.87 2.66
N ILE A 22 10.89 9.21 2.80
CA ILE A 22 11.47 9.74 4.04
C ILE A 22 10.75 11.03 4.44
N GLN A 23 10.57 11.96 3.50
CA GLN A 23 9.92 13.26 3.76
C GLN A 23 8.45 13.12 4.19
N LYS A 24 7.76 12.04 3.79
CA LYS A 24 6.39 11.76 4.24
C LYS A 24 6.32 11.24 5.68
N GLN A 25 7.41 10.75 6.26
CA GLN A 25 7.38 10.21 7.62
C GLN A 25 7.43 11.33 8.67
N GLY A 26 6.32 11.50 9.40
CA GLY A 26 6.21 12.53 10.46
C GLY A 26 6.69 12.08 11.84
N ASN A 27 6.95 10.79 12.05
CA ASN A 27 7.28 10.21 13.36
C ASN A 27 8.79 10.02 13.60
N GLY A 28 9.64 10.44 12.66
CA GLY A 28 11.10 10.32 12.78
C GLY A 28 11.65 8.90 12.66
N LEU A 29 10.82 7.91 12.32
CA LEU A 29 11.25 6.53 12.10
C LEU A 29 10.82 6.05 10.72
N PHE A 30 11.80 5.67 9.91
CA PHE A 30 11.58 5.14 8.57
C PHE A 30 12.37 3.85 8.41
N THR A 31 11.68 2.75 8.09
CA THR A 31 12.30 1.44 7.87
C THR A 31 11.99 0.96 6.45
N PHE A 32 13.03 0.54 5.74
CA PHE A 32 12.91 0.08 4.36
C PHE A 32 13.96 -0.99 4.05
N ILE A 33 13.72 -1.73 2.99
CA ILE A 33 14.62 -2.77 2.46
C ILE A 33 15.00 -2.37 1.05
N ILE A 34 16.29 -2.43 0.73
CA ILE A 34 16.82 -2.25 -0.62
C ILE A 34 17.52 -3.52 -1.10
N ARG A 35 17.36 -3.84 -2.38
CA ARG A 35 18.20 -4.81 -3.08
C ARG A 35 19.15 -4.04 -3.99
N VAL A 36 20.44 -4.32 -3.85
CA VAL A 36 21.49 -3.73 -4.67
C VAL A 36 22.11 -4.81 -5.54
N ASN A 37 22.30 -4.52 -6.82
CA ASN A 37 23.03 -5.36 -7.76
C ASN A 37 24.02 -4.51 -8.56
N ASN A 38 25.30 -4.88 -8.52
CA ASN A 38 26.38 -4.15 -9.20
C ASN A 38 26.38 -2.64 -8.95
N GLY A 39 26.11 -2.22 -7.71
CA GLY A 39 26.04 -0.80 -7.32
C GLY A 39 24.72 -0.10 -7.70
N ASN A 40 23.76 -0.80 -8.30
CA ASN A 40 22.45 -0.25 -8.64
C ASN A 40 21.34 -0.75 -7.71
N ILE A 41 20.41 0.14 -7.37
CA ILE A 41 19.19 -0.20 -6.61
C ILE A 41 18.23 -0.85 -7.61
N VAL A 42 17.97 -2.14 -7.43
CA VAL A 42 17.09 -2.92 -8.33
C VAL A 42 15.73 -3.21 -7.70
N ASP A 43 15.59 -3.04 -6.39
CA ASP A 43 14.34 -3.20 -5.65
C ASP A 43 14.36 -2.35 -4.38
N TYR A 44 13.20 -1.84 -4.00
CA TYR A 44 12.99 -0.99 -2.83
C TYR A 44 11.59 -1.24 -2.27
N ASN A 45 11.52 -1.57 -0.98
CA ASN A 45 10.26 -1.83 -0.29
C ASN A 45 10.23 -1.12 1.06
N VAL A 46 9.15 -0.39 1.33
CA VAL A 46 8.88 0.23 2.63
C VAL A 46 8.31 -0.80 3.59
N VAL A 47 8.80 -0.83 4.82
CA VAL A 47 8.30 -1.72 5.88
C VAL A 47 7.54 -0.89 6.90
N GLU A 48 6.23 -1.10 6.98
CA GLU A 48 5.39 -0.46 7.99
C GLU A 48 4.92 -1.50 9.02
N TYR A 49 5.19 -1.23 10.30
CA TYR A 49 4.62 -1.99 11.40
C TYR A 49 3.18 -1.52 11.62
N THR A 50 2.24 -2.24 11.01
CA THR A 50 0.81 -1.95 11.10
C THR A 50 0.10 -2.95 12.01
N ASN A 51 -0.98 -2.52 12.66
CA ASN A 51 -1.82 -3.41 13.45
C ASN A 51 -2.76 -4.18 12.51
N ALA A 52 -2.74 -5.51 12.56
CA ALA A 52 -3.56 -6.39 11.73
C ALA A 52 -5.07 -6.04 11.79
N SER A 53 -5.54 -5.52 12.93
CA SER A 53 -6.93 -5.09 13.09
C SER A 53 -7.35 -3.92 12.21
N LYS A 54 -6.42 -3.16 11.61
CA LYS A 54 -6.74 -2.15 10.58
C LYS A 54 -7.24 -2.76 9.26
N TYR A 55 -6.87 -4.02 8.98
CA TYR A 55 -7.24 -4.73 7.74
C TYR A 55 -8.35 -5.75 7.96
N LEU A 56 -8.68 -6.06 9.21
CA LEU A 56 -9.82 -6.88 9.60
C LEU A 56 -11.10 -6.03 9.67
N VAL A 57 -11.43 -5.32 8.59
CA VAL A 57 -12.77 -4.75 8.46
C VAL A 57 -13.69 -5.91 8.09
N LEU A 58 -14.31 -6.53 9.11
CA LEU A 58 -15.37 -7.52 8.93
C LEU A 58 -16.45 -6.92 8.03
N LYS A 59 -16.55 -7.39 6.78
CA LYS A 59 -17.74 -7.17 5.94
C LYS A 59 -18.91 -7.84 6.66
N LYS A 60 -19.65 -7.06 7.44
CA LYS A 60 -20.95 -7.47 7.97
C LYS A 60 -21.88 -7.64 6.78
N ILE A 61 -22.03 -8.87 6.29
CA ILE A 61 -23.09 -9.22 5.34
C ILE A 61 -24.38 -9.10 6.13
N VAL A 62 -25.12 -8.02 5.90
CA VAL A 62 -26.51 -7.91 6.37
C VAL A 62 -27.33 -8.78 5.43
N ILE A 63 -27.77 -9.95 5.90
CA ILE A 63 -28.80 -10.71 5.21
C ILE A 63 -30.10 -9.96 5.50
N GLU A 64 -30.59 -9.21 4.53
CA GLU A 64 -31.95 -8.67 4.59
C GLU A 64 -32.91 -9.83 4.30
N GLU A 65 -33.74 -10.18 5.28
CA GLU A 65 -34.88 -11.06 5.07
C GLU A 65 -35.75 -10.48 3.95
N PHE A 66 -35.97 -11.25 2.89
CA PHE A 66 -36.94 -10.91 1.86
C PHE A 66 -38.07 -11.94 1.83
N ILE A 67 -39.29 -11.45 1.76
CA ILE A 67 -40.50 -12.26 1.68
C ILE A 67 -40.87 -12.41 0.21
N VAL A 68 -40.92 -13.65 -0.28
CA VAL A 68 -41.41 -13.97 -1.63
C VAL A 68 -42.93 -14.17 -1.56
N VAL A 69 -43.69 -13.34 -2.27
CA VAL A 69 -45.16 -13.50 -2.39
C VAL A 69 -45.49 -13.99 -3.79
N GLU A 70 -45.92 -15.25 -3.89
CA GLU A 70 -46.39 -15.86 -5.14
C GLU A 70 -47.85 -15.44 -5.40
N LYS A 71 -48.11 -14.69 -6.48
CA LYS A 71 -49.47 -14.38 -6.93
C LYS A 71 -49.92 -15.42 -7.96
N ARG A 72 -50.82 -16.32 -7.57
CA ARG A 72 -51.56 -17.15 -8.53
C ARG A 72 -52.68 -16.33 -9.17
N LYS A 73 -52.64 -16.22 -10.50
CA LYS A 73 -53.76 -15.71 -11.30
C LYS A 73 -54.82 -16.82 -11.38
N LEU A 74 -56.00 -16.59 -10.81
CA LEU A 74 -57.18 -17.41 -11.09
C LEU A 74 -57.82 -16.88 -12.38
N SER A 75 -57.79 -17.69 -13.42
CA SER A 75 -58.57 -17.49 -14.64
C SER A 75 -59.97 -18.02 -14.38
N PHE A 76 -61.00 -17.17 -14.50
CA PHE A 76 -62.40 -17.60 -14.62
C PHE A 76 -62.75 -17.78 -16.10
#